data_AF-A0A926THN4-F1
#
_entry.id   AF-A0A926THN4-F1
#
_cell.length_a   1.000
_cell.length_b   1.000
_cell.length_c   1.000
_cell.angle_alpha   90.00
_cell.angle_beta   90.00
_cell.angle_gamma   90.00
#
_symmetry.space_group_name_H-M   'P 1'
#
loop_
_entity.id
_entity.type
_entity.pdbx_description
1 polymer ?
#
loop_
_entity_poly.entity_id
_entity_poly.type
_entity_poly.pdbx_seq_one_letter_code
_entity_poly.pdbx_strand_id
1 'polypeptide(L)'
;ELVAGEIARAVGLPVPEIVFVELNPDLARTEPDPEIQDLIRASAGLNLALDYLPGSVTFDPVAEKPDSDLAAAIVWFDAYVTNIDRTPRNTNLLIWHRRLWLIDHGAALYFHHTWTNYRDRSRDPFPAIKDHVLLEFTSDLSTVDLTMSDRLTSDTIDRIVKLIPEAWLVEGSPFTDSNQHRDAYVEYLLSRLAAPRNFLQEAIRARSRSV
;
A
#
# COMPACT_ATOMS: atom_id res chain seq x y z
N GLU A 1 5.10 2.68 -0.26
CA GLU A 1 4.34 3.90 0.06
C GLU A 1 3.54 4.49 -1.10
N LEU A 2 4.08 5.39 -1.94
CA LEU A 2 3.32 6.21 -2.90
C LEU A 2 2.32 5.42 -3.76
N VAL A 3 2.79 4.44 -4.53
CA VAL A 3 1.94 3.71 -5.49
C VAL A 3 0.80 2.98 -4.79
N ALA A 4 1.09 2.25 -3.70
CA ALA A 4 0.08 1.52 -2.95
C ALA A 4 -0.92 2.48 -2.28
N GLY A 5 -0.45 3.56 -1.66
CA GLY A 5 -1.31 4.57 -1.04
C GLY A 5 -2.24 5.27 -2.05
N GLU A 6 -1.74 5.62 -3.23
CA GLU A 6 -2.56 6.21 -4.30
C GLU A 6 -3.53 5.21 -4.94
N ILE A 7 -3.17 3.92 -5.02
CA ILE A 7 -4.11 2.85 -5.40
C ILE A 7 -5.25 2.78 -4.39
N ALA A 8 -4.94 2.75 -3.08
CA ALA A 8 -5.94 2.74 -2.02
C ALA A 8 -6.88 3.96 -2.11
N ARG A 9 -6.34 5.16 -2.31
CA ARG A 9 -7.13 6.39 -2.51
C ARG A 9 -8.01 6.31 -3.76
N ALA A 10 -7.49 5.80 -4.88
CA ALA A 10 -8.24 5.65 -6.13
C ALA A 10 -9.42 4.67 -6.03
N VAL A 11 -9.28 3.61 -5.21
CA VAL A 11 -10.39 2.69 -4.93
C VAL A 11 -11.31 3.17 -3.81
N GLY A 12 -11.02 4.32 -3.18
CA GLY A 12 -11.88 4.97 -2.19
C GLY A 12 -11.65 4.52 -0.75
N LEU A 13 -10.50 3.90 -0.47
CA LEU A 13 -10.10 3.58 0.91
C LEU A 13 -9.64 4.84 1.66
N PRO A 14 -9.87 4.90 2.99
CA PRO A 14 -9.53 6.05 3.81
C PRO A 14 -8.02 6.10 4.09
N VAL A 15 -7.27 6.75 3.21
CA VAL A 15 -5.84 7.06 3.42
C VAL A 15 -5.71 8.57 3.63
N PRO A 16 -4.87 9.05 4.58
CA PRO A 16 -4.54 10.46 4.68
C PRO A 16 -4.07 11.05 3.34
N GLU A 17 -4.10 12.37 3.21
CA GLU A 17 -3.58 13.01 2.01
C GLU A 17 -2.10 12.67 1.85
N ILE A 18 -1.71 12.21 0.65
CA ILE A 18 -0.33 11.97 0.28
C ILE A 18 0.17 13.23 -0.41
N VAL A 19 1.26 13.80 0.13
CA VAL A 19 1.85 15.02 -0.41
C VAL A 19 3.35 14.81 -0.65
N PHE A 20 3.87 15.53 -1.64
CA PHE A 20 5.30 15.69 -1.81
C PHE A 20 5.78 16.88 -1.00
N VAL A 21 6.88 16.73 -0.26
CA VAL A 21 7.45 17.78 0.58
C VAL A 21 8.95 17.88 0.35
N GLU A 22 9.45 19.10 0.25
CA GLU A 22 10.89 19.37 0.20
C GLU A 22 11.42 19.53 1.63
N LEU A 23 12.28 18.60 2.06
CA LEU A 23 12.90 18.64 3.38
C LEU A 23 14.21 19.43 3.31
N ASN A 24 14.26 20.57 4.00
CA ASN A 24 15.46 21.37 4.09
C ASN A 24 16.42 20.76 5.14
N PRO A 25 17.68 20.43 4.78
CA PRO A 25 18.66 19.88 5.73
C PRO A 25 18.95 20.79 6.92
N ASP A 26 18.70 22.10 6.82
CA ASP A 26 18.84 23.04 7.93
C ASP A 26 17.90 22.73 9.11
N LEU A 27 16.82 21.98 8.89
CA LEU A 27 15.95 21.50 9.98
C LEU A 27 16.72 20.65 11.01
N ALA A 28 17.78 19.96 10.58
CA ALA A 28 18.65 19.19 11.47
C ALA A 28 19.39 20.09 12.49
N ARG A 29 19.51 21.41 12.26
CA ARG A 29 20.23 22.29 13.17
C ARG A 29 19.43 22.60 14.45
N THR A 30 18.11 22.50 14.37
CA THR A 30 17.20 22.79 15.48
C THR A 30 16.81 21.55 16.27
N GLU A 31 17.12 20.36 15.75
CA GLU A 31 16.84 19.08 16.39
C GLU A 31 17.91 18.78 17.46
N PRO A 32 17.56 18.59 18.74
CA PRO A 32 18.53 18.27 19.79
C PRO A 32 19.14 16.86 19.68
N ASP A 33 18.44 15.88 19.09
CA ASP A 33 18.89 14.50 19.02
C ASP A 33 19.82 14.24 17.82
N PRO A 34 21.11 13.88 18.02
CA PRO A 34 22.06 13.65 16.92
C PRO A 34 21.63 12.57 15.92
N GLU A 35 20.95 11.51 16.36
CA GLU A 35 20.48 10.45 15.46
C GLU A 35 19.38 11.00 14.54
N ILE A 36 18.45 11.79 15.08
CA ILE A 36 17.41 12.45 14.29
C ILE A 36 18.01 13.52 13.37
N GLN A 37 19.03 14.25 13.81
CA GLN A 37 19.75 15.19 12.93
C GLN A 37 20.33 14.49 11.70
N ASP A 38 20.97 13.34 11.90
CA ASP A 38 21.58 12.58 10.82
C ASP A 38 20.53 12.01 9.86
N LEU A 39 19.38 11.57 10.37
CA LEU A 39 18.23 11.17 9.55
C LEU A 39 17.71 12.34 8.71
N ILE A 40 17.50 13.53 9.30
CA ILE A 40 17.02 14.71 8.57
C ILE A 40 18.01 15.10 7.45
N ARG A 41 19.32 15.06 7.73
CA ARG A 41 20.36 15.35 6.72
C ARG A 41 20.35 14.32 5.60
N ALA A 42 20.21 13.04 5.92
CA ALA A 42 20.13 11.96 4.94
C ALA A 42 18.86 12.03 4.09
N SER A 43 17.76 12.54 4.65
CA SER A 43 16.48 12.75 3.98
C SER A 43 16.35 14.11 3.30
N ALA A 44 17.44 14.87 3.11
CA ALA A 44 17.36 16.16 2.44
C ALA A 44 16.83 16.03 1.00
N GLY A 45 15.93 16.94 0.61
CA GLY A 45 15.35 16.98 -0.73
C GLY A 45 13.89 16.53 -0.79
N LEU A 46 13.47 16.00 -1.94
CA LEU A 46 12.08 15.60 -2.20
C LEU A 46 11.72 14.31 -1.44
N ASN A 47 10.74 14.43 -0.55
CA ASN A 47 10.20 13.34 0.24
C ASN A 47 8.70 13.15 -0.01
N LEU A 48 8.21 12.00 0.43
CA LEU A 48 6.79 11.71 0.54
C LEU A 48 6.34 11.94 1.98
N ALA A 49 5.20 12.60 2.17
CA ALA A 49 4.58 12.78 3.47
C ALA A 49 3.09 12.42 3.41
N LEU A 50 2.55 12.13 4.59
CA LEU A 50 1.13 11.90 4.83
C LEU A 50 0.59 12.99 5.75
N ASP A 51 -0.66 13.41 5.52
CA ASP A 51 -1.34 14.30 6.46
C ASP A 51 -1.40 13.67 7.85
N TYR A 52 -1.03 14.46 8.85
CA TYR A 52 -1.03 14.03 10.23
C TYR A 52 -2.44 14.13 10.79
N LEU A 53 -3.02 13.00 11.23
CA LEU A 53 -4.38 12.95 11.77
C LEU A 53 -4.38 13.27 13.28
N PRO A 54 -4.71 14.50 13.72
CA PRO A 54 -4.51 14.88 15.11
C PRO A 54 -5.54 14.17 16.00
N GLY A 55 -5.06 13.55 17.08
CA GLY A 55 -5.91 12.80 18.02
C GLY A 55 -6.39 11.44 17.51
N SER A 56 -5.82 10.94 16.41
CA SER A 56 -6.03 9.54 16.01
C SER A 56 -5.42 8.58 17.03
N VAL A 57 -6.02 7.40 17.18
CA VAL A 57 -5.49 6.30 17.99
C VAL A 57 -5.25 5.07 17.13
N THR A 58 -4.34 4.19 17.54
CA THR A 58 -4.10 2.92 16.84
C THR A 58 -5.36 2.05 16.88
N PHE A 59 -5.70 1.42 15.76
CA PHE A 59 -6.74 0.41 15.70
C PHE A 59 -6.37 -0.82 16.55
N ASP A 60 -7.27 -1.22 17.44
CA ASP A 60 -7.15 -2.43 18.26
C ASP A 60 -8.24 -3.44 17.85
N PRO A 61 -7.87 -4.60 17.25
CA PRO A 61 -8.84 -5.61 16.80
C PRO A 61 -9.62 -6.28 17.93
N VAL A 62 -9.19 -6.16 19.19
CA VAL A 62 -9.91 -6.70 20.35
C VAL A 62 -11.01 -5.74 20.80
N ALA A 63 -10.76 -4.43 20.72
CA ALA A 63 -11.68 -3.40 21.20
C ALA A 63 -12.63 -2.88 20.12
N GLU A 64 -12.17 -2.85 18.87
CA GLU A 64 -12.90 -2.23 17.75
C GLU A 64 -13.49 -3.27 16.80
N LYS A 65 -14.66 -2.97 16.25
CA LYS A 65 -15.32 -3.78 15.22
C LYS A 65 -15.49 -2.93 13.95
N PRO A 66 -14.64 -3.13 12.93
CA PRO A 66 -14.76 -2.39 11.69
C PRO A 66 -16.02 -2.81 10.93
N ASP A 67 -16.47 -1.94 10.04
CA ASP A 67 -17.47 -2.30 9.02
C ASP A 67 -16.93 -3.45 8.15
N SER A 68 -17.75 -4.48 7.92
CA SER A 68 -17.30 -5.72 7.27
C SER A 68 -16.97 -5.54 5.80
N ASP A 69 -17.64 -4.61 5.11
CA ASP A 69 -17.40 -4.33 3.69
C ASP A 69 -16.13 -3.49 3.54
N LEU A 70 -15.89 -2.53 4.43
CA LEU A 70 -14.62 -1.82 4.50
C LEU A 70 -13.47 -2.78 4.80
N ALA A 71 -13.63 -3.69 5.77
CA ALA A 71 -12.62 -4.71 6.07
C ALA A 71 -12.33 -5.60 4.84
N ALA A 72 -13.37 -6.05 4.13
CA ALA A 72 -13.22 -6.83 2.90
C ALA A 72 -12.46 -6.05 1.81
N ALA A 73 -12.78 -4.77 1.61
CA ALA A 73 -12.09 -3.92 0.64
C ALA A 73 -10.60 -3.72 0.99
N ILE A 74 -10.26 -3.54 2.28
CA ILE A 74 -8.87 -3.41 2.73
C ILE A 74 -8.11 -4.72 2.52
N VAL A 75 -8.68 -5.87 2.93
CA VAL A 75 -8.05 -7.19 2.72
C VAL A 75 -7.84 -7.48 1.24
N TRP A 76 -8.83 -7.17 0.39
CA TRP A 76 -8.69 -7.29 -1.07
C TRP A 76 -7.54 -6.43 -1.58
N PHE A 77 -7.47 -5.17 -1.14
CA PHE A 77 -6.43 -4.22 -1.54
C PHE A 77 -5.04 -4.69 -1.11
N ASP A 78 -4.85 -5.07 0.15
CA ASP A 78 -3.55 -5.51 0.65
C ASP A 78 -3.10 -6.83 0.00
N ALA A 79 -4.04 -7.71 -0.38
CA ALA A 79 -3.71 -8.88 -1.18
C ALA A 79 -3.28 -8.53 -2.61
N TYR A 80 -3.94 -7.54 -3.22
CA TYR A 80 -3.60 -7.02 -4.54
C TYR A 80 -2.20 -6.38 -4.54
N VAL A 81 -1.92 -5.47 -3.61
CA VAL A 81 -0.61 -4.80 -3.52
C VAL A 81 0.45 -5.60 -2.76
N THR A 82 0.16 -6.85 -2.38
CA THR A 82 1.06 -7.74 -1.61
C THR A 82 1.65 -7.08 -0.37
N ASN A 83 0.80 -6.44 0.45
CA ASN A 83 1.21 -5.82 1.70
C ASN A 83 1.35 -6.87 2.82
N ILE A 84 2.58 -7.08 3.27
CA ILE A 84 2.92 -8.09 4.29
C ILE A 84 2.80 -7.58 5.73
N ASP A 85 2.67 -6.27 5.94
CA ASP A 85 2.83 -5.65 7.26
C ASP A 85 1.53 -5.11 7.85
N ARG A 86 0.36 -5.60 7.40
CA ARG A 86 -0.94 -5.29 8.02
C ARG A 86 -1.41 -6.43 8.94
N THR A 87 -0.71 -6.61 10.05
CA THR A 87 -0.90 -7.77 10.96
C THR A 87 -1.41 -7.34 12.33
N PRO A 88 -1.88 -8.26 13.21
CA PRO A 88 -2.27 -7.90 14.57
C PRO A 88 -1.15 -7.27 15.41
N ARG A 89 0.13 -7.51 15.06
CA ARG A 89 1.28 -6.93 15.77
C ARG A 89 1.61 -5.52 15.29
N ASN A 90 1.46 -5.27 14.00
CA ASN A 90 1.60 -3.95 13.39
C ASN A 90 0.38 -3.70 12.51
N THR A 91 -0.64 -3.04 13.05
CA THR A 91 -1.91 -2.91 12.32
C THR A 91 -1.81 -1.90 11.20
N ASN A 92 -0.92 -0.91 11.32
CA ASN A 92 -0.80 0.21 10.38
C ASN A 92 -2.17 0.87 10.06
N LEU A 93 -3.07 0.85 11.04
CA LEU A 93 -4.44 1.33 10.96
C LEU A 93 -4.70 2.28 12.13
N LEU A 94 -5.42 3.36 11.86
CA LEU A 94 -5.80 4.36 12.84
C LEU A 94 -7.31 4.48 12.93
N ILE A 95 -7.82 4.80 14.12
CA ILE A 95 -9.16 5.33 14.33
C ILE A 95 -9.06 6.84 14.49
N TRP A 96 -9.71 7.57 13.58
CA TRP A 96 -9.79 9.04 13.62
C TRP A 96 -11.22 9.49 13.34
N HIS A 97 -11.78 10.31 14.24
CA HIS A 97 -13.19 10.68 14.25
C HIS A 97 -14.15 9.47 14.09
N ARG A 98 -13.85 8.37 14.80
CA ARG A 98 -14.61 7.10 14.78
C ARG A 98 -14.65 6.41 13.41
N ARG A 99 -13.68 6.69 12.53
CA ARG A 99 -13.51 6.03 11.24
C ARG A 99 -12.15 5.37 11.19
N LEU A 100 -12.08 4.24 10.50
CA LEU A 100 -10.83 3.53 10.23
C LEU A 100 -10.06 4.26 9.12
N TRP A 101 -8.75 4.37 9.26
CA TRP A 101 -7.82 4.96 8.29
C TRP A 101 -6.61 4.06 8.11
N LEU A 102 -6.15 3.94 6.87
CA LEU A 102 -4.95 3.20 6.50
C LEU A 102 -3.76 4.15 6.50
N ILE A 103 -2.70 3.75 7.17
CA ILE A 103 -1.39 4.36 7.07
C ILE A 103 -0.39 3.28 6.65
N ASP A 104 0.83 3.72 6.34
CA ASP A 104 2.02 2.90 6.10
C ASP A 104 1.79 1.74 5.12
N HIS A 105 2.05 2.01 3.84
CA HIS A 105 2.13 1.03 2.77
C HIS A 105 3.58 0.79 2.36
N GLY A 106 4.53 0.96 3.30
CA GLY A 106 5.96 0.86 3.07
C GLY A 106 6.39 -0.54 2.67
N ALA A 107 5.74 -1.55 3.24
CA ALA A 107 6.00 -2.98 3.00
C ALA A 107 5.14 -3.60 1.88
N ALA A 108 4.36 -2.79 1.15
CA ALA A 108 3.61 -3.23 -0.03
C ALA A 108 4.51 -3.28 -1.28
N LEU A 109 4.05 -4.03 -2.29
CA LEU A 109 4.69 -4.15 -3.61
C LEU A 109 6.15 -4.64 -3.54
N TYR A 110 6.47 -5.49 -2.55
CA TYR A 110 7.83 -5.99 -2.30
C TYR A 110 8.52 -6.67 -3.50
N PHE A 111 7.77 -7.01 -4.57
CA PHE A 111 8.36 -7.49 -5.82
C PHE A 111 9.38 -6.49 -6.40
N HIS A 112 9.21 -5.19 -6.18
CA HIS A 112 10.09 -4.15 -6.73
C HIS A 112 11.52 -4.16 -6.18
N HIS A 113 11.77 -4.90 -5.09
CA HIS A 113 13.13 -5.14 -4.60
C HIS A 113 13.88 -6.16 -5.47
N THR A 114 13.17 -6.89 -6.33
CA THR A 114 13.76 -7.88 -7.26
C THR A 114 12.88 -8.03 -8.51
N TRP A 115 13.27 -7.33 -9.56
CA TRP A 115 12.59 -7.32 -10.86
C TRP A 115 12.75 -8.60 -11.68
N THR A 116 13.58 -9.56 -11.24
CA THR A 116 13.68 -10.87 -11.88
C THR A 116 12.33 -11.59 -11.85
N ASN A 117 11.86 -12.03 -13.03
CA ASN A 117 10.61 -12.76 -13.23
C ASN A 117 9.36 -12.06 -12.64
N TYR A 118 9.36 -10.72 -12.56
CA TYR A 118 8.26 -9.97 -11.95
C TYR A 118 6.90 -10.24 -12.64
N ARG A 119 6.89 -10.50 -13.96
CA ARG A 119 5.69 -10.83 -14.73
C ARG A 119 5.05 -12.13 -14.27
N ASP A 120 5.83 -13.19 -14.10
CA ASP A 120 5.31 -14.47 -13.60
C ASP A 120 4.81 -14.29 -12.16
N ARG A 121 5.60 -13.63 -11.32
CA ARG A 121 5.27 -13.34 -9.92
C ARG A 121 4.03 -12.46 -9.75
N SER A 122 3.68 -11.64 -10.75
CA SER A 122 2.44 -10.86 -10.73
C SER A 122 1.20 -11.74 -10.66
N ARG A 123 1.29 -12.99 -11.13
CA ARG A 123 0.21 -13.99 -11.10
C ARG A 123 0.22 -14.85 -9.84
N ASP A 124 1.22 -14.71 -8.96
CA ASP A 124 1.30 -15.51 -7.74
C ASP A 124 0.15 -15.19 -6.77
N PRO A 125 -0.34 -16.20 -6.02
CA PRO A 125 -1.19 -15.95 -4.85
C PRO A 125 -0.42 -15.13 -3.81
N PHE A 126 -1.12 -14.65 -2.77
CA PHE A 126 -0.49 -13.95 -1.65
C PHE A 126 -0.76 -14.67 -0.32
N PRO A 127 0.04 -15.71 0.02
CA PRO A 127 -0.23 -16.56 1.20
C PRO A 127 -0.17 -15.84 2.55
N ALA A 128 0.58 -14.74 2.64
CA ALA A 128 0.71 -13.95 3.87
C ALA A 128 -0.60 -13.25 4.27
N ILE A 129 -1.60 -13.17 3.38
CA ILE A 129 -2.92 -12.58 3.68
C ILE A 129 -3.64 -13.28 4.84
N LYS A 130 -3.31 -14.54 5.12
CA LYS A 130 -3.86 -15.30 6.25
C LYS A 130 -3.58 -14.66 7.61
N ASP A 131 -2.50 -13.87 7.71
CA ASP A 131 -2.05 -13.22 8.95
C ASP A 131 -2.57 -11.77 9.05
N HIS A 132 -3.47 -11.37 8.14
CA HIS A 132 -3.98 -10.00 8.05
C HIS A 132 -4.98 -9.68 9.18
N VAL A 133 -4.78 -8.54 9.87
CA VAL A 133 -5.55 -8.19 11.08
C VAL A 133 -7.06 -8.07 10.85
N LEU A 134 -7.47 -7.62 9.66
CA LEU A 134 -8.89 -7.45 9.33
C LEU A 134 -9.57 -8.70 8.74
N LEU A 135 -8.84 -9.80 8.52
CA LEU A 135 -9.35 -10.95 7.77
C LEU A 135 -10.62 -11.53 8.40
N GLU A 136 -10.68 -11.62 9.73
CA GLU A 136 -11.82 -12.21 10.43
C GLU A 136 -13.09 -11.35 10.41
N PHE A 137 -12.96 -10.07 10.05
CA PHE A 137 -14.05 -9.11 10.02
C PHE A 137 -14.67 -8.96 8.63
N THR A 138 -14.08 -9.56 7.59
CA THR A 138 -14.54 -9.35 6.21
C THR A 138 -15.92 -9.95 5.97
N SER A 139 -16.72 -9.24 5.18
CA SER A 139 -17.81 -9.82 4.40
C SER A 139 -17.25 -10.67 3.23
N ASP A 140 -18.08 -10.98 2.24
CA ASP A 140 -17.65 -11.75 1.07
C ASP A 140 -16.65 -10.96 0.21
N LEU A 141 -15.41 -11.46 0.13
CA LEU A 141 -14.36 -10.84 -0.68
C LEU A 141 -14.70 -10.81 -2.18
N SER A 142 -15.59 -11.71 -2.63
CA SER A 142 -16.04 -11.76 -4.02
C SER A 142 -16.93 -10.57 -4.40
N THR A 143 -17.68 -10.01 -3.44
CA THR A 143 -18.57 -8.87 -3.72
C THR A 143 -17.81 -7.57 -3.87
N VAL A 144 -16.68 -7.42 -3.17
CA VAL A 144 -15.82 -6.22 -3.30
C VAL A 144 -14.93 -6.28 -4.55
N ASP A 145 -14.59 -7.47 -5.05
CA ASP A 145 -13.67 -7.64 -6.19
C ASP A 145 -14.11 -6.87 -7.44
N LEU A 146 -15.39 -6.94 -7.80
CA LEU A 146 -15.92 -6.23 -8.97
C LEU A 146 -15.76 -4.71 -8.80
N THR A 147 -16.20 -4.16 -7.66
CA THR A 147 -16.15 -2.72 -7.40
C THR A 147 -14.71 -2.19 -7.35
N MET A 148 -13.80 -2.96 -6.76
CA MET A 148 -12.39 -2.57 -6.61
C MET A 148 -11.66 -2.64 -7.94
N SER A 149 -11.84 -3.75 -8.69
CA SER A 149 -11.17 -3.93 -9.98
C SER A 149 -11.68 -2.99 -11.08
N ASP A 150 -12.97 -2.63 -11.08
CA ASP A 150 -13.53 -1.66 -12.03
C ASP A 150 -12.93 -0.25 -11.88
N ARG A 151 -12.51 0.12 -10.65
CA ARG A 151 -11.85 1.41 -10.39
C ARG A 151 -10.37 1.42 -10.83
N LEU A 152 -9.74 0.25 -10.90
CA LEU A 152 -8.32 0.08 -11.24
C LEU A 152 -8.13 -0.20 -12.74
N THR A 153 -8.58 0.74 -13.56
CA THR A 153 -8.34 0.70 -15.01
C THR A 153 -6.87 0.90 -15.36
N SER A 154 -6.49 0.58 -16.61
CA SER A 154 -5.17 0.90 -17.15
C SER A 154 -4.83 2.39 -16.99
N ASP A 155 -5.79 3.29 -17.25
CA ASP A 155 -5.59 4.72 -17.12
C ASP A 155 -5.40 5.15 -15.65
N THR A 156 -6.14 4.53 -14.73
CA THR A 156 -5.97 4.77 -13.29
C THR A 156 -4.56 4.38 -12.84
N ILE A 157 -4.11 3.18 -13.21
CA ILE A 157 -2.79 2.65 -12.82
C ILE A 157 -1.67 3.48 -13.44
N ASP A 158 -1.76 3.77 -14.74
CA ASP A 158 -0.78 4.61 -15.45
C ASP A 158 -0.66 6.00 -14.83
N ARG A 159 -1.79 6.66 -14.52
CA ARG A 159 -1.80 7.97 -13.84
C ARG A 159 -1.09 7.90 -12.48
N ILE A 160 -1.34 6.86 -11.69
CA ILE A 160 -0.72 6.70 -10.36
C ILE A 160 0.79 6.48 -10.50
N VAL A 161 1.22 5.58 -11.38
CA VAL A 161 2.64 5.27 -11.58
C VAL A 161 3.40 6.48 -12.15
N LYS A 162 2.74 7.33 -12.95
CA LYS A 162 3.31 8.61 -13.43
C LYS A 162 3.58 9.63 -12.33
N LEU A 163 2.97 9.49 -11.15
CA LEU A 163 3.27 10.36 -10.00
C LEU A 163 4.67 10.11 -9.43
N ILE A 164 5.30 8.97 -9.72
CA ILE A 164 6.62 8.65 -9.18
C ILE A 164 7.65 9.63 -9.77
N PRO A 165 8.31 10.45 -8.93
CA PRO A 165 9.37 11.34 -9.38
C PRO A 165 10.48 10.55 -10.09
N GLU A 166 10.96 11.09 -11.20
CA GLU A 166 12.04 10.45 -11.96
C GLU A 166 13.29 10.21 -11.11
N ALA A 167 13.64 11.15 -10.24
CA ALA A 167 14.78 11.04 -9.33
C ALA A 167 14.74 9.78 -8.44
N TRP A 168 13.57 9.23 -8.14
CA TRP A 168 13.41 8.01 -7.33
C TRP A 168 13.55 6.71 -8.13
N LEU A 169 13.56 6.77 -9.47
CA LEU A 169 13.59 5.60 -10.35
C LEU A 169 14.94 5.36 -11.04
N VAL A 170 15.90 6.29 -10.91
CA VAL A 170 17.16 6.27 -11.67
C VAL A 170 18.24 5.46 -10.94
N GLU A 171 18.40 5.66 -9.62
CA GLU A 171 19.50 5.04 -8.88
C GLU A 171 19.26 3.53 -8.67
N GLY A 172 20.23 2.70 -9.06
CA GLY A 172 20.16 1.24 -8.87
C GLY A 172 19.10 0.52 -9.72
N SER A 173 18.47 1.20 -10.67
CA SER A 173 17.43 0.63 -11.52
C SER A 173 17.97 -0.44 -12.47
N PRO A 174 17.30 -1.60 -12.61
CA PRO A 174 17.65 -2.60 -13.62
C PRO A 174 17.12 -2.24 -15.02
N PHE A 175 16.38 -1.13 -15.16
CA PHE A 175 15.81 -0.67 -16.42
C PHE A 175 16.68 0.41 -17.06
N THR A 176 16.55 0.58 -18.38
CA THR A 176 17.36 1.56 -19.12
C THR A 176 16.99 3.01 -18.77
N ASP A 177 15.72 3.27 -18.46
CA ASP A 177 15.22 4.60 -18.16
C ASP A 177 14.02 4.56 -17.20
N SER A 178 13.61 5.75 -16.72
CA SER A 178 12.51 5.90 -15.77
C SER A 178 11.15 5.49 -16.36
N ASN A 179 10.95 5.57 -17.68
CA ASN A 179 9.70 5.16 -18.32
C ASN A 179 9.58 3.65 -18.37
N GLN A 180 10.63 2.92 -18.74
CA GLN A 180 10.62 1.45 -18.70
C GLN A 180 10.39 0.92 -17.28
N HIS A 181 10.92 1.59 -16.26
CA HIS A 181 10.66 1.24 -14.87
C HIS A 181 9.18 1.44 -14.51
N ARG A 182 8.57 2.57 -14.92
CA ARG A 182 7.13 2.82 -14.77
C ARG A 182 6.30 1.77 -15.51
N ASP A 183 6.65 1.46 -16.75
CA ASP A 183 5.97 0.45 -17.56
C ASP A 183 5.97 -0.92 -16.88
N ALA A 184 7.09 -1.30 -16.23
CA ALA A 184 7.17 -2.54 -15.47
C ALA A 184 6.23 -2.57 -14.25
N TYR A 185 6.04 -1.44 -13.55
CA TYR A 185 5.01 -1.32 -12.51
C TYR A 185 3.60 -1.46 -13.09
N VAL A 186 3.30 -0.73 -14.15
CA VAL A 186 1.98 -0.76 -14.81
C VAL A 186 1.65 -2.19 -15.24
N GLU A 187 2.59 -2.87 -15.88
CA GLU A 187 2.40 -4.24 -16.32
C GLU A 187 2.20 -5.22 -15.16
N TYR A 188 3.02 -5.14 -14.10
CA TYR A 188 2.85 -5.97 -12.92
C TYR A 188 1.43 -5.83 -12.35
N LEU A 189 1.01 -4.58 -12.14
CA LEU A 189 -0.27 -4.25 -11.52
C LEU A 189 -1.46 -4.69 -12.37
N LEU A 190 -1.39 -4.53 -13.70
CA LEU A 190 -2.43 -4.97 -14.62
C LEU A 190 -2.50 -6.48 -14.76
N SER A 191 -1.35 -7.15 -14.89
CA SER A 191 -1.27 -8.61 -14.97
C SER A 191 -1.81 -9.28 -13.70
N ARG A 192 -1.53 -8.69 -12.54
CA ARG A 192 -2.08 -9.13 -11.25
C ARG A 192 -3.60 -8.95 -11.17
N LEU A 193 -4.13 -7.88 -11.77
CA LEU A 193 -5.56 -7.59 -11.80
C LEU A 193 -6.35 -8.42 -12.82
N ALA A 194 -5.69 -9.07 -13.78
CA ALA A 194 -6.35 -9.90 -14.79
C ALA A 194 -6.99 -11.16 -14.18
N ALA A 195 -8.19 -11.52 -14.62
CA ALA A 195 -8.85 -12.76 -14.21
C ALA A 195 -8.15 -14.01 -14.81
N PRO A 196 -8.11 -15.16 -14.10
CA PRO A 196 -8.46 -15.33 -12.69
C PRO A 196 -7.44 -14.65 -11.76
N ARG A 197 -7.93 -14.08 -10.65
CA ARG A 197 -7.13 -13.36 -9.65
C ARG A 197 -6.69 -14.29 -8.53
N ASN A 198 -5.47 -14.81 -8.63
CA ASN A 198 -4.96 -15.79 -7.65
C ASN A 198 -4.82 -15.21 -6.23
N PHE A 199 -4.52 -13.91 -6.10
CA PHE A 199 -4.45 -13.25 -4.79
C PHE A 199 -5.82 -13.24 -4.07
N LEU A 200 -6.91 -13.01 -4.82
CA LEU A 200 -8.27 -13.03 -4.28
C LEU A 200 -8.67 -14.44 -3.84
N GLN A 201 -8.39 -15.44 -4.68
CA GLN A 201 -8.70 -16.84 -4.36
C GLN A 201 -7.97 -17.31 -3.09
N GLU A 202 -6.73 -16.86 -2.90
CA GLU A 202 -5.99 -17.14 -1.66
C GLU A 202 -6.60 -16.43 -0.45
N ALA A 203 -7.03 -15.17 -0.59
CA ALA A 203 -7.71 -14.45 0.49
C ALA A 203 -9.04 -15.10 0.89
N ILE A 204 -9.86 -15.54 -0.08
CA ILE A 204 -11.11 -16.28 0.16
C ILE A 204 -10.81 -17.59 0.90
N ARG A 205 -9.79 -18.35 0.45
CA ARG A 205 -9.36 -19.60 1.10
C ARG A 205 -8.89 -19.34 2.53
N ALA A 206 -8.08 -18.30 2.75
CA ALA A 206 -7.61 -17.94 4.08
C ALA A 206 -8.79 -17.61 5.00
N ARG A 207 -9.73 -16.78 4.53
CA ARG A 207 -10.95 -16.43 5.27
C ARG A 207 -11.75 -17.66 5.68
N SER A 208 -11.97 -18.62 4.78
CA SER A 208 -12.73 -19.84 5.06
C SER A 208 -12.10 -20.76 6.11
N ARG A 209 -10.79 -20.60 6.39
CA ARG A 209 -10.06 -21.39 7.40
C ARG A 209 -10.00 -20.70 8.76
N SER A 210 -10.26 -19.39 8.80
CA SER A 210 -10.31 -18.60 10.03
C SER A 210 -11.71 -18.57 10.67
N VAL A 211 -12.75 -19.00 9.94
CA VAL A 211 -14.13 -19.18 10.45
C VAL A 211 -14.28 -20.53 11.15
#